data_AF-A0A0B6Z084-F1
#
_entry.id   AF-A0A0B6Z084-F1
#
_cell.length_a   1.000
_cell.length_b   1.000
_cell.length_c   1.000
_cell.angle_alpha   90.00
_cell.angle_beta   90.00
_cell.angle_gamma   90.00
#
_symmetry.space_group_name_H-M   'P 1'
#
loop_
_entity.id
_entity.type
_entity.pdbx_description
1 polymer ?
#
loop_
_entity_poly.entity_id
_entity_poly.type
_entity_poly.pdbx_seq_one_letter_code
_entity_poly.pdbx_strand_id
1 'polypeptide(L)' 'VMRPEAAINRIKTGVHSPGRFRVIGTLQNLQQFSDAFNCSVHSYMNKRDKCMVW' A
#
# COMPACT_ATOMS: atom_id res chain seq x y z
N VAL A 1 15.27 -14.19 -4.13
CA VAL A 1 15.28 -13.33 -2.93
C VAL A 1 16.16 -12.10 -3.22
N MET A 2 15.73 -10.88 -2.89
CA MET A 2 16.52 -9.67 -3.10
C MET A 2 17.58 -9.53 -1.99
N ARG A 3 18.79 -9.09 -2.34
CA ARG A 3 19.83 -8.80 -1.34
C ARG A 3 19.46 -7.56 -0.50
N PRO A 4 19.77 -7.52 0.80
CA PRO A 4 19.45 -6.37 1.66
C PRO A 4 19.98 -5.03 1.13
N GLU A 5 21.18 -5.01 0.56
CA GLU A 5 21.82 -3.80 0.05
C GLU A 5 21.06 -3.23 -1.15
N ALA A 6 20.56 -4.12 -2.02
CA ALA A 6 19.74 -3.73 -3.16
C ALA A 6 18.37 -3.18 -2.72
N ALA A 7 17.78 -3.74 -1.65
CA ALA A 7 16.55 -3.22 -1.06
C ALA A 7 16.76 -1.82 -0.46
N ILE A 8 17.85 -1.62 0.29
CA ILE A 8 18.23 -0.32 0.86
C ILE A 8 18.47 0.71 -0.24
N ASN A 9 19.22 0.35 -1.29
CA ASN A 9 19.48 1.25 -2.41
C ASN A 9 18.16 1.68 -3.09
N ARG A 10 17.27 0.72 -3.39
CA ARG A 10 15.96 1.01 -3.99
C ARG A 10 15.08 1.92 -3.13
N ILE A 11 15.11 1.79 -1.80
CA ILE A 11 14.37 2.69 -0.92
C ILE A 11 14.93 4.11 -0.97
N LYS A 12 16.25 4.26 -1.09
CA LYS A 12 16.91 5.58 -1.10
C LYS A 12 16.82 6.30 -2.44
N THR A 13 16.89 5.58 -3.55
CA THR A 13 17.06 6.16 -4.90
C THR A 13 15.87 5.93 -5.81
N GLY A 14 14.99 4.98 -5.47
CA GLY A 14 13.85 4.62 -6.31
C GLY A 14 12.75 5.67 -6.28
N VAL A 15 12.21 6.01 -7.46
CA VAL A 15 11.04 6.91 -7.60
C VAL A 15 9.71 6.21 -7.32
N HIS A 16 9.73 4.87 -7.19
CA HIS A 16 8.56 4.06 -6.93
C HIS A 16 8.63 3.47 -5.52
N SER A 17 7.47 3.39 -4.85
CA SER A 17 7.36 2.61 -3.62
C SER A 17 7.66 1.12 -3.88
N PRO A 18 8.16 0.36 -2.88
CA PRO A 18 8.34 -1.08 -3.02
C PRO A 18 7.03 -1.80 -3.36
N GLY A 19 7.12 -2.89 -4.13
CA GLY A 19 5.94 -3.57 -4.71
C GLY A 19 4.84 -3.92 -3.70
N ARG A 20 5.21 -4.44 -2.53
CA ARG A 20 4.27 -4.75 -1.44
C ARG A 20 3.45 -3.52 -1.01
N PHE A 21 4.09 -2.36 -0.88
CA PHE A 21 3.44 -1.13 -0.45
C PHE A 21 2.66 -0.44 -1.56
N ARG A 22 3.03 -0.66 -2.84
CA ARG A 22 2.20 -0.22 -3.98
C ARG A 22 0.83 -0.90 -3.96
N VAL A 23 0.78 -2.20 -3.64
CA VAL A 23 -0.49 -2.93 -3.51
C VAL A 23 -1.25 -2.46 -2.27
N ILE A 24 -0.61 -2.56 -1.09
CA ILE A 24 -1.27 -2.26 0.18
C ILE A 24 -1.79 -0.82 0.24
N GLY A 25 -0.92 0.17 -0.04
CA GLY A 25 -1.27 1.58 0.10
C GLY A 25 -2.39 2.02 -0.84
N THR A 26 -2.36 1.53 -2.09
CA THR A 26 -3.41 1.84 -3.07
C THR A 26 -4.75 1.23 -2.64
N LEU A 27 -4.76 -0.05 -2.27
CA LEU A 27 -6.00 -0.73 -1.89
C LEU A 27 -6.57 -0.24 -0.55
N GLN A 28 -5.73 0.19 0.39
CA GLN A 28 -6.18 0.85 1.63
C GLN A 28 -6.99 2.14 1.37
N ASN A 29 -6.69 2.84 0.28
CA ASN A 29 -7.39 4.08 -0.10
C ASN A 29 -8.67 3.83 -0.92
N LEU A 30 -8.93 2.60 -1.36
CA LEU A 30 -10.04 2.27 -2.24
C LEU A 30 -11.21 1.65 -1.45
N GLN A 31 -12.33 2.37 -1.32
CA GLN A 31 -13.49 1.87 -0.59
C GLN A 31 -14.06 0.59 -1.22
N GLN A 32 -14.12 0.54 -2.55
CA GLN A 32 -14.63 -0.58 -3.32
C GLN A 32 -13.86 -1.88 -3.04
N PHE A 33 -12.55 -1.79 -2.76
CA PHE A 33 -11.77 -2.96 -2.33
C PHE A 33 -12.22 -3.44 -0.94
N SER A 34 -12.41 -2.51 0.01
CA SER A 34 -12.88 -2.87 1.34
C SER A 34 -14.26 -3.54 1.29
N ASP A 35 -15.15 -3.05 0.43
CA ASP A 35 -16.50 -3.60 0.27
C ASP A 35 -16.47 -4.98 -0.37
N ALA A 36 -15.73 -5.16 -1.47
CA ALA A 36 -15.65 -6.43 -2.20
C ALA A 36 -15.07 -7.58 -1.36
N PHE A 37 -14.23 -7.25 -0.37
CA PHE A 37 -13.59 -8.23 0.51
C PHE A 37 -14.14 -8.20 1.95
N ASN A 38 -15.24 -7.47 2.20
CA ASN A 38 -15.88 -7.32 3.51
C ASN A 38 -14.87 -6.96 4.62
N CYS A 39 -13.92 -6.06 4.33
CA CYS A 39 -12.92 -5.64 5.29
C CYS A 39 -13.59 -4.89 6.45
N SER A 40 -13.36 -5.35 7.68
CA SER A 40 -13.91 -4.68 8.88
C SER A 40 -13.43 -3.24 8.99
N VAL A 41 -14.28 -2.38 9.54
CA VAL A 41 -13.96 -0.96 9.74
C VAL A 41 -12.73 -0.85 10.64
N HIS A 42 -11.79 0.02 10.26
CA HIS A 42 -10.50 0.22 10.92
C HIS A 42 -9.53 -0.96 10.86
N SER A 43 -9.83 -2.01 10.08
CA SER A 43 -8.82 -3.02 9.75
C SER A 43 -7.66 -2.41 9.00
N TYR A 44 -6.52 -3.13 8.98
CA TYR A 44 -5.34 -2.67 8.26
C TYR A 44 -5.63 -2.30 6.79
N MET A 45 -6.51 -3.03 6.11
CA MET A 45 -6.85 -2.76 4.70
C MET A 45 -8.05 -1.81 4.52
N ASN A 46 -8.74 -1.42 5.60
CA ASN A 46 -9.86 -0.46 5.57
C ASN A 46 -9.66 0.61 6.65
N LYS A 47 -8.66 1.47 6.43
CA LYS A 47 -8.37 2.60 7.31
C LYS A 47 -9.47 3.66 7.22
N ARG A 48 -9.65 4.41 8.31
CA ARG A 48 -10.62 5.53 8.38
C ARG A 48 -10.27 6.64 7.40
N ASP A 49 -9.02 7.07 7.41
CA ASP A 49 -8.57 8.25 6.67
C ASP A 49 -7.97 7.80 5.33
N LYS A 50 -8.75 7.93 4.24
CA LYS A 50 -8.36 7.54 2.88
C LYS A 50 -7.83 8.76 2.11
N CYS A 51 -6.75 8.57 1.35
CA CYS A 51 -6.15 9.61 0.52
C CYS A 51 -6.72 9.54 -0.90
N MET A 52 -7.15 10.68 -1.45
CA MET A 52 -7.63 10.84 -2.83
C MET A 52 -7.07 12.15 -3.38
N VAL A 53 -6.69 12.17 -4.66
CA VAL A 53 -6.04 13.32 -5.31
C VAL A 53 -6.75 13.69 -6.60
N TRP A 54 -7.02 12.70 -7.43
CA TRP A 54 -7.84 12.80 -8.64
C TRP A 54 -9.30 12.54 -8.29
#